data_AF-A0A7W6Y1J3-F1
#
_entry.id   AF-A0A7W6Y1J3-F1
#
_cell.length_a   1.000
_cell.length_b   1.000
_cell.length_c   1.000
_cell.angle_alpha   90.00
_cell.angle_beta   90.00
_cell.angle_gamma   90.00
#
_symmetry.space_group_name_H-M   'P 1'
#
loop_
_entity.id
_entity.type
_entity.pdbx_description
1 polymer ?
#
loop_
_entity_poly.entity_id
_entity_poly.type
_entity_poly.pdbx_seq_one_letter_code
_entity_poly.pdbx_strand_id
1 'polypeptide(L)'
;DRDLGIGEAATKDDLFALFGNHAAEARSLYDPTGQQTLDELKQQVLADKTLVEPSRHLADELIRAGQPTWWYRFSYVAEALRNDPMWKGTPHGFEIPYTLGIPDALVKDKVTPADWAMATLASEYWLEFARRGDPNSGSRPKWPHHDPFADRVMDFGNDGATVGADPLKPRLDLWQRYWQEKE
;
A
#
# COMPACT_ATOMS: atom_id res chain seq x y z
N ASP A 1 -0.03 -3.74 4.26
CA ASP A 1 -0.65 -4.18 2.99
C ASP A 1 0.18 -5.29 2.37
N ARG A 2 -0.49 -6.15 1.59
CA ARG A 2 0.06 -7.26 0.81
C ARG A 2 -0.62 -7.27 -0.54
N ASP A 3 -0.30 -6.26 -1.34
CA ASP A 3 -0.93 -6.04 -2.64
C ASP A 3 -0.62 -7.17 -3.63
N LEU A 4 -1.33 -7.21 -4.75
CA LEU A 4 -1.24 -8.29 -5.73
C LEU A 4 0.10 -8.23 -6.47
N GLY A 5 0.98 -9.19 -6.18
CA GLY A 5 2.20 -9.43 -6.93
C GLY A 5 1.98 -10.47 -8.04
N ILE A 6 2.24 -10.08 -9.30
CA ILE A 6 2.14 -10.99 -10.45
C ILE A 6 3.53 -11.27 -11.02
N GLY A 7 3.91 -12.55 -11.04
CA GLY A 7 5.18 -13.00 -11.60
C GLY A 7 5.69 -14.28 -10.96
N GLU A 8 6.78 -14.81 -11.50
CA GLU A 8 7.42 -16.02 -11.02
C GLU A 8 8.92 -15.82 -10.87
N ALA A 9 9.50 -16.50 -9.89
CA ALA A 9 10.94 -16.60 -9.67
C ALA A 9 11.24 -17.94 -8.99
N ALA A 10 12.21 -18.69 -9.49
CA ALA A 10 12.59 -19.99 -8.94
C ALA A 10 13.59 -19.86 -7.79
N THR A 11 14.41 -18.80 -7.80
CA THR A 11 15.40 -18.49 -6.77
C THR A 11 15.36 -17.01 -6.38
N LYS A 12 16.01 -16.66 -5.27
CA LYS A 12 16.23 -15.24 -4.90
C LYS A 12 17.03 -14.53 -6.01
N ASP A 13 17.95 -15.23 -6.65
CA ASP A 13 18.77 -14.66 -7.70
C ASP A 13 17.97 -14.31 -8.94
N ASP A 14 17.05 -15.19 -9.35
CA ASP A 14 16.11 -14.91 -10.44
C ASP A 14 15.20 -13.72 -10.11
N LEU A 15 14.73 -13.63 -8.86
CA LEU A 15 13.86 -12.54 -8.41
C LEU A 15 14.58 -11.19 -8.46
N PHE A 16 15.80 -11.12 -7.92
CA PHE A 16 16.56 -9.87 -7.91
C PHE A 16 17.14 -9.51 -9.28
N ALA A 17 17.32 -10.48 -10.18
CA ALA A 17 17.68 -10.22 -11.56
C ALA A 17 16.63 -9.37 -12.31
N LEU A 18 15.38 -9.30 -11.82
CA LEU A 18 14.34 -8.41 -12.35
C LEU A 18 14.75 -6.93 -12.32
N PHE A 19 15.63 -6.54 -11.40
CA PHE A 19 16.12 -5.16 -11.25
C PHE A 19 17.33 -4.83 -12.15
N GLY A 20 17.85 -5.79 -12.93
CA GLY A 20 19.02 -5.60 -13.79
C GLY A 20 20.24 -5.09 -13.02
N ASN A 21 20.76 -3.92 -13.42
CA ASN A 21 21.95 -3.31 -12.79
C ASN A 21 21.73 -2.94 -11.31
N HIS A 22 20.48 -2.83 -10.86
CA HIS A 22 20.15 -2.49 -9.48
C HIS A 22 19.94 -3.71 -8.57
N ALA A 23 20.22 -4.92 -9.04
CA ALA A 23 19.97 -6.16 -8.28
C ALA A 23 20.64 -6.19 -6.89
N ALA A 24 21.85 -5.62 -6.76
CA ALA A 24 22.55 -5.55 -5.47
C ALA A 24 21.88 -4.58 -4.50
N GLU A 25 21.43 -3.42 -4.99
CA GLU A 25 20.68 -2.45 -4.19
C GLU A 25 19.32 -3.03 -3.76
N ALA A 26 18.59 -3.67 -4.69
CA ALA A 26 17.34 -4.35 -4.39
C ALA A 26 17.50 -5.38 -3.26
N ARG A 27 18.56 -6.19 -3.28
CA ARG A 27 18.85 -7.13 -2.19
C ARG A 27 19.03 -6.45 -0.85
N SER A 28 19.73 -5.32 -0.81
CA SER A 28 19.93 -4.56 0.43
C SER A 28 18.63 -3.97 0.98
N LEU A 29 17.69 -3.61 0.12
CA LEU A 29 16.40 -3.01 0.51
C LEU A 29 15.36 -4.07 0.93
N TYR A 30 15.28 -5.19 0.21
CA TYR A 30 14.28 -6.23 0.47
C TYR A 30 14.77 -7.32 1.44
N ASP A 31 16.06 -7.69 1.40
CA ASP A 31 16.62 -8.79 2.19
C ASP A 31 17.92 -8.38 2.93
N PRO A 32 17.89 -7.33 3.77
CA PRO A 32 19.10 -6.75 4.37
C PRO A 32 19.89 -7.75 5.24
N THR A 33 19.23 -8.77 5.79
CA THR A 33 19.86 -9.81 6.61
C THR A 33 20.11 -11.12 5.85
N GLY A 34 19.62 -11.24 4.61
CA GLY A 34 19.66 -12.48 3.83
C GLY A 34 18.68 -13.56 4.30
N GLN A 35 17.86 -13.29 5.32
CA GLN A 35 17.03 -14.28 6.01
C GLN A 35 15.60 -14.37 5.49
N GLN A 36 15.13 -13.44 4.64
CA GLN A 36 13.77 -13.53 4.13
C GLN A 36 13.56 -14.79 3.29
N THR A 37 12.37 -15.39 3.34
CA THR A 37 12.06 -16.52 2.47
C THR A 37 11.84 -16.05 1.04
N LEU A 38 12.02 -16.94 0.06
CA LEU A 38 11.74 -16.60 -1.34
C LEU A 38 10.28 -16.18 -1.53
N ASP A 39 9.32 -16.84 -0.88
CA ASP A 39 7.90 -16.50 -1.00
C ASP A 39 7.57 -15.10 -0.47
N GLU A 40 8.20 -14.70 0.63
CA GLU A 40 8.02 -13.35 1.18
C GLU A 40 8.62 -12.29 0.25
N LEU A 41 9.81 -12.57 -0.28
CA LEU A 41 10.45 -11.70 -1.26
C LEU A 41 9.63 -11.60 -2.55
N LYS A 42 9.11 -12.72 -3.07
CA LYS A 42 8.23 -12.74 -4.24
C LYS A 42 7.02 -11.86 -4.00
N GLN A 43 6.36 -11.98 -2.83
CA GLN A 43 5.21 -11.13 -2.52
C GLN A 43 5.59 -9.65 -2.54
N GLN A 44 6.63 -9.24 -1.81
CA GLN A 44 7.00 -7.83 -1.69
C GLN A 44 7.49 -7.24 -3.01
N VAL A 45 8.47 -7.89 -3.65
CA VAL A 45 9.08 -7.43 -4.90
C VAL A 45 8.04 -7.34 -6.01
N LEU A 46 7.21 -8.36 -6.17
CA LEU A 46 6.23 -8.38 -7.26
C LEU A 46 5.08 -7.41 -6.97
N ALA A 47 4.58 -7.30 -5.74
CA ALA A 47 3.53 -6.31 -5.40
C ALA A 47 3.99 -4.87 -5.66
N ASP A 48 5.22 -4.55 -5.22
CA ASP A 48 5.81 -3.24 -5.46
C ASP A 48 5.95 -2.95 -6.96
N LYS A 49 6.38 -3.95 -7.73
CA LYS A 49 6.51 -3.88 -9.19
C LYS A 49 5.18 -3.71 -9.92
N THR A 50 4.13 -4.43 -9.52
CA THR A 50 2.92 -4.57 -10.33
C THR A 50 1.82 -3.60 -9.95
N LEU A 51 1.71 -3.20 -8.69
CA LEU A 51 0.65 -2.31 -8.22
C LEU A 51 1.15 -1.10 -7.45
N VAL A 52 2.03 -1.29 -6.45
CA VAL A 52 2.33 -0.19 -5.52
C VAL A 52 3.10 0.94 -6.19
N GLU A 53 4.21 0.64 -6.88
CA GLU A 53 4.98 1.68 -7.57
C GLU A 53 4.22 2.27 -8.76
N PRO A 54 3.55 1.49 -9.64
CA PRO A 54 2.74 2.07 -10.70
C PRO A 54 1.61 2.99 -10.20
N SER A 55 0.98 2.65 -9.08
CA SER A 55 -0.02 3.50 -8.41
C SER A 55 0.60 4.82 -7.94
N ARG A 56 1.77 4.76 -7.30
CA ARG A 56 2.51 5.97 -6.89
C ARG A 56 2.94 6.81 -8.09
N HIS A 57 3.43 6.18 -9.16
CA HIS A 57 3.84 6.86 -10.38
C HIS A 57 2.65 7.61 -11.02
N LEU A 58 1.47 6.99 -11.08
CA LEU A 58 0.25 7.68 -11.53
C LEU A 58 -0.05 8.91 -10.66
N ALA A 59 0.10 8.80 -9.33
CA ALA A 59 -0.07 9.94 -8.44
C ALA A 59 0.97 11.06 -8.71
N ASP A 60 2.22 10.70 -8.99
CA ASP A 60 3.27 11.65 -9.38
C ASP A 60 2.92 12.37 -10.70
N GLU A 61 2.41 11.64 -11.70
CA GLU A 61 1.97 12.20 -12.99
C GLU A 61 0.80 13.18 -12.82
N LEU A 62 -0.19 12.82 -11.99
CA LEU A 62 -1.34 13.70 -11.71
C LEU A 62 -0.90 15.00 -11.03
N ILE A 63 0.01 14.92 -10.06
CA ILE A 63 0.61 16.11 -9.43
C ILE A 63 1.37 16.95 -10.47
N ARG A 64 2.17 16.33 -11.35
CA ARG A 64 2.87 17.05 -12.45
C ARG A 64 1.91 17.72 -13.43
N ALA A 65 0.75 17.12 -13.66
CA ALA A 65 -0.33 17.71 -14.45
C ALA A 65 -1.14 18.78 -13.69
N GLY A 66 -0.74 19.15 -12.47
CA GLY A 66 -1.39 20.16 -11.65
C GLY A 66 -2.70 19.71 -11.02
N GLN A 67 -2.97 18.41 -10.95
CA GLN A 67 -4.18 17.86 -10.34
C GLN A 67 -3.96 17.58 -8.84
N PRO A 68 -4.81 18.12 -7.94
CA PRO A 68 -4.80 17.70 -6.54
C PRO A 68 -4.97 16.19 -6.43
N THR A 69 -4.04 15.54 -5.75
CA THR A 69 -3.97 14.07 -5.66
C THR A 69 -3.75 13.67 -4.22
N TRP A 70 -4.43 12.60 -3.79
CA TRP A 70 -4.31 12.02 -2.46
C TRP A 70 -3.99 10.55 -2.61
N TRP A 71 -2.81 10.15 -2.17
CA TRP A 71 -2.34 8.77 -2.24
C TRP A 71 -2.34 8.15 -0.84
N TYR A 72 -2.78 6.90 -0.72
CA TYR A 72 -2.88 6.19 0.55
C TYR A 72 -2.47 4.74 0.45
N ARG A 73 -2.26 4.15 1.63
CA ARG A 73 -2.09 2.72 1.85
C ARG A 73 -3.18 2.22 2.79
N PHE A 74 -3.54 0.96 2.64
CA PHE A 74 -4.52 0.30 3.49
C PHE A 74 -3.90 -0.94 4.13
N SER A 75 -3.55 -0.83 5.41
CA SER A 75 -2.85 -1.87 6.17
C SER A 75 -3.71 -2.49 7.28
N TYR A 76 -4.97 -2.06 7.42
CA TYR A 76 -5.92 -2.61 8.39
C TYR A 76 -6.26 -4.07 8.11
N VAL A 77 -6.10 -4.92 9.13
CA VAL A 77 -6.53 -6.32 9.10
C VAL A 77 -7.68 -6.49 10.07
N ALA A 78 -8.77 -7.11 9.63
CA ALA A 78 -9.93 -7.38 10.46
C ALA A 78 -9.54 -8.11 11.76
N GLU A 79 -10.12 -7.73 12.89
CA GLU A 79 -9.68 -8.25 14.21
C GLU A 79 -9.72 -9.78 14.28
N ALA A 80 -10.74 -10.39 13.67
CA ALA A 80 -10.89 -11.84 13.60
C ALA A 80 -9.77 -12.58 12.84
N LEU A 81 -8.99 -11.87 12.02
CA LEU A 81 -7.91 -12.43 11.19
C LEU A 81 -6.52 -12.22 11.80
N ARG A 82 -6.36 -11.26 12.73
CA ARG A 82 -5.04 -10.82 13.23
C ARG A 82 -4.21 -11.90 13.94
N ASN A 83 -4.88 -12.88 14.55
CA ASN A 83 -4.22 -13.94 15.31
C ASN A 83 -3.88 -15.17 14.45
N ASP A 84 -4.32 -15.20 13.19
CA ASP A 84 -4.00 -16.28 12.27
C ASP A 84 -2.70 -15.95 11.51
N PRO A 85 -1.62 -16.74 11.69
CA PRO A 85 -0.31 -16.47 11.11
C PRO A 85 -0.29 -16.49 9.57
N MET A 86 -1.35 -16.99 8.92
CA MET A 86 -1.50 -16.85 7.47
C MET A 86 -1.70 -15.39 7.05
N TRP A 87 -2.25 -14.53 7.92
CA TRP A 87 -2.50 -13.12 7.63
C TRP A 87 -1.30 -12.26 8.04
N LYS A 88 -0.34 -12.16 7.14
CA LYS A 88 0.84 -11.28 7.33
C LYS A 88 0.56 -9.80 6.99
N GLY A 89 -0.70 -9.45 6.73
CA GLY A 89 -1.15 -8.12 6.31
C GLY A 89 -2.38 -8.20 5.40
N THR A 90 -2.90 -7.04 5.03
CA THR A 90 -4.13 -6.90 4.23
C THR A 90 -3.93 -7.26 2.76
N PRO A 91 -4.62 -8.27 2.21
CA PRO A 91 -4.51 -8.61 0.79
C PRO A 91 -5.05 -7.53 -0.15
N HIS A 92 -4.71 -7.67 -1.43
CA HIS A 92 -5.30 -6.88 -2.52
C HIS A 92 -6.84 -6.88 -2.47
N GLY A 93 -7.43 -5.68 -2.59
CA GLY A 93 -8.88 -5.46 -2.66
C GLY A 93 -9.62 -5.56 -1.32
N PHE A 94 -8.93 -5.85 -0.22
CA PHE A 94 -9.58 -5.98 1.10
C PHE A 94 -9.93 -4.64 1.72
N GLU A 95 -9.49 -3.52 1.15
CA GLU A 95 -9.98 -2.18 1.48
C GLU A 95 -11.39 -1.92 0.95
N ILE A 96 -11.80 -2.59 -0.14
CA ILE A 96 -13.08 -2.33 -0.82
C ILE A 96 -14.27 -2.42 0.15
N PRO A 97 -14.43 -3.48 0.97
CA PRO A 97 -15.56 -3.58 1.88
C PRO A 97 -15.58 -2.47 2.95
N TYR A 98 -14.42 -1.97 3.37
CA TYR A 98 -14.34 -0.85 4.32
C TYR A 98 -14.73 0.46 3.67
N THR A 99 -14.29 0.73 2.43
CA THR A 99 -14.66 1.95 1.69
C THR A 99 -16.13 1.98 1.26
N LEU A 100 -16.78 0.81 1.17
CA LEU A 100 -18.20 0.66 0.84
C LEU A 100 -19.11 0.50 2.07
N GLY A 101 -18.56 0.53 3.29
CA GLY A 101 -19.34 0.42 4.52
C GLY A 101 -19.97 -0.96 4.77
N ILE A 102 -19.34 -2.03 4.29
CA ILE A 102 -19.79 -3.44 4.42
C ILE A 102 -18.67 -4.37 4.93
N PRO A 103 -17.98 -4.05 6.05
CA PRO A 103 -16.83 -4.82 6.54
C PRO A 103 -17.14 -6.29 6.87
N ASP A 104 -18.41 -6.60 7.17
CA ASP A 104 -18.90 -7.96 7.40
C ASP A 104 -18.85 -8.84 6.15
N ALA A 105 -18.71 -8.29 4.95
CA ALA A 105 -18.46 -9.06 3.73
C ALA A 105 -17.15 -9.88 3.80
N LEU A 106 -16.17 -9.46 4.61
CA LEU A 106 -14.88 -10.16 4.76
C LEU A 106 -14.93 -11.28 5.80
N VAL A 107 -15.54 -11.02 6.96
CA VAL A 107 -15.45 -11.89 8.16
C VAL A 107 -16.80 -12.37 8.68
N LYS A 108 -17.90 -12.04 7.99
CA LYS A 108 -19.27 -12.43 8.29
C LYS A 108 -19.68 -12.04 9.71
N ASP A 109 -20.15 -13.02 10.48
CA ASP A 109 -20.58 -12.90 11.87
C ASP A 109 -19.43 -12.60 12.85
N LYS A 110 -18.17 -12.64 12.40
CA LYS A 110 -16.99 -12.30 13.20
C LYS A 110 -16.58 -10.83 13.11
N VAL A 111 -17.33 -10.00 12.39
CA VAL A 111 -17.07 -8.55 12.29
C VAL A 111 -17.15 -7.90 13.67
N THR A 112 -16.20 -7.02 13.99
CA THR A 112 -16.15 -6.37 15.29
C THR A 112 -16.54 -4.89 15.22
N PRO A 113 -16.80 -4.22 16.36
CA PRO A 113 -16.98 -2.78 16.40
C PRO A 113 -15.77 -2.00 15.86
N ALA A 114 -14.55 -2.51 15.99
CA ALA A 114 -13.37 -1.88 15.41
C ALA A 114 -13.37 -1.95 13.88
N ASP A 115 -13.82 -3.07 13.30
CA ASP A 115 -13.98 -3.21 11.86
C ASP A 115 -15.00 -2.21 11.31
N TRP A 116 -16.14 -2.03 12.00
CA TRP A 116 -17.13 -1.02 11.66
C TRP A 116 -16.61 0.41 11.81
N ALA A 117 -15.78 0.67 12.82
CA ALA A 117 -15.15 1.98 13.01
C ALA A 117 -14.18 2.30 11.86
N MET A 118 -13.37 1.33 11.41
CA MET A 118 -12.51 1.50 10.25
C MET A 118 -13.32 1.71 8.96
N ALA A 119 -14.42 0.95 8.77
CA ALA A 119 -15.27 1.12 7.60
C ALA A 119 -15.90 2.52 7.55
N THR A 120 -16.40 3.01 8.70
CA THR A 120 -16.92 4.37 8.84
C THR A 120 -15.83 5.39 8.48
N LEU A 121 -14.64 5.25 9.05
CA LEU A 121 -13.52 6.16 8.81
C LEU A 121 -13.12 6.22 7.33
N ALA A 122 -12.89 5.07 6.70
CA ALA A 122 -12.48 4.98 5.30
C ALA A 122 -13.58 5.49 4.36
N SER A 123 -14.84 5.07 4.58
CA SER A 123 -15.99 5.49 3.79
C SER A 123 -16.20 7.01 3.85
N GLU A 124 -16.00 7.63 5.01
CA GLU A 124 -16.15 9.08 5.15
C GLU A 124 -15.13 9.89 4.35
N TYR A 125 -13.86 9.45 4.24
CA TYR A 125 -12.90 10.12 3.35
C TYR A 125 -13.31 10.00 1.88
N TRP A 126 -13.77 8.81 1.46
CA TRP A 126 -14.25 8.57 0.10
C TRP A 126 -15.48 9.41 -0.24
N LEU A 127 -16.44 9.51 0.69
CA LEU A 127 -17.65 10.31 0.51
C LEU A 127 -17.36 11.80 0.42
N GLU A 128 -16.44 12.34 1.24
CA GLU A 128 -16.07 13.75 1.16
C GLU A 128 -15.33 14.06 -0.14
N PHE A 129 -14.43 13.18 -0.58
CA PHE A 129 -13.77 13.32 -1.88
C PHE A 129 -14.80 13.33 -3.02
N ALA A 130 -15.74 12.38 -3.02
CA ALA A 130 -16.80 12.34 -4.03
C ALA A 130 -17.69 13.59 -4.02
N ARG A 131 -17.94 14.17 -2.83
CA ARG A 131 -18.81 15.34 -2.67
C ARG A 131 -18.13 16.66 -3.05
N ARG A 132 -16.84 16.81 -2.75
CA ARG A 132 -16.15 18.12 -2.75
C ARG A 132 -14.84 18.15 -3.52
N GLY A 133 -14.29 16.98 -3.89
CA GLY A 133 -12.94 16.87 -4.45
C GLY A 133 -11.82 16.99 -3.42
N ASP A 134 -12.14 16.95 -2.12
CA ASP A 134 -11.18 16.95 -1.00
C ASP A 134 -11.66 15.91 0.04
N PRO A 135 -10.84 14.91 0.40
CA PRO A 135 -11.25 13.87 1.35
C PRO A 135 -11.35 14.39 2.79
N ASN A 136 -10.80 15.57 3.08
CA ASN A 136 -10.72 16.12 4.43
C ASN A 136 -12.03 16.78 4.87
N SER A 137 -12.54 16.36 6.03
CA SER A 137 -13.60 17.08 6.74
C SER A 137 -13.57 16.78 8.24
N GLY A 138 -14.21 17.66 9.03
CA GLY A 138 -14.36 17.47 10.47
C GLY A 138 -13.02 17.45 11.21
N SER A 139 -12.92 16.58 12.21
CA SER A 139 -11.74 16.44 13.08
C SER A 139 -10.88 15.20 12.76
N ARG A 140 -11.07 14.58 11.60
CA ARG A 140 -10.27 13.42 11.18
C ARG A 140 -8.81 13.83 10.93
N PRO A 141 -7.85 12.89 11.00
CA PRO A 141 -6.48 13.13 10.56
C PRO A 141 -6.44 13.80 9.19
N LYS A 142 -5.63 14.84 9.03
CA LYS A 142 -5.56 15.52 7.74
C LYS A 142 -4.81 14.65 6.75
N TRP A 143 -5.44 14.28 5.65
CA TRP A 143 -4.82 13.62 4.51
C TRP A 143 -4.19 14.70 3.60
N PRO A 144 -2.85 14.85 3.62
CA PRO A 144 -2.18 15.84 2.78
C PRO A 144 -2.27 15.46 1.31
N HIS A 145 -2.11 16.45 0.44
CA HIS A 145 -1.85 16.16 -0.97
C HIS A 145 -0.58 15.31 -1.09
N HIS A 146 -0.63 14.40 -2.06
CA HIS A 146 0.53 13.66 -2.53
C HIS A 146 1.63 14.64 -2.94
N ASP A 147 2.84 14.36 -2.51
CA ASP A 147 4.02 15.18 -2.76
C ASP A 147 5.20 14.22 -2.99
N PRO A 148 5.68 14.07 -4.24
CA PRO A 148 6.73 13.12 -4.58
C PRO A 148 8.05 13.37 -3.82
N PHE A 149 8.23 14.59 -3.29
CA PHE A 149 9.44 14.99 -2.57
C PHE A 149 9.31 14.87 -1.04
N ALA A 150 8.11 14.60 -0.53
CA ALA A 150 7.88 14.40 0.90
C ALA A 150 7.89 12.91 1.25
N ASP A 151 8.55 12.56 2.35
CA ASP A 151 8.44 11.23 2.94
C ASP A 151 7.20 11.17 3.85
N ARG A 152 6.02 11.11 3.22
CA ARG A 152 4.77 10.91 3.94
C ARG A 152 3.73 10.19 3.10
N VAL A 153 2.97 9.30 3.73
CA VAL A 153 1.80 8.64 3.15
C VAL A 153 0.68 8.57 4.19
N MET A 154 -0.56 8.61 3.72
CA MET A 154 -1.72 8.29 4.54
C MET A 154 -1.84 6.76 4.63
N ASP A 155 -1.88 6.20 5.83
CA ASP A 155 -2.12 4.77 6.05
C ASP A 155 -3.38 4.56 6.89
N PHE A 156 -4.28 3.71 6.39
CA PHE A 156 -5.41 3.17 7.14
C PHE A 156 -4.99 1.85 7.77
N GLY A 157 -4.42 1.93 8.97
CA GLY A 157 -3.88 0.80 9.70
C GLY A 157 -4.73 0.37 10.90
N ASN A 158 -4.24 -0.62 11.65
CA ASN A 158 -4.95 -1.17 12.81
C ASN A 158 -5.23 -0.14 13.91
N ASP A 159 -4.44 0.94 13.97
CA ASP A 159 -4.59 2.05 14.92
C ASP A 159 -5.42 3.23 14.35
N GLY A 160 -6.09 3.02 13.20
CA GLY A 160 -6.85 4.03 12.50
C GLY A 160 -6.07 4.67 11.35
N ALA A 161 -6.48 5.88 10.97
CA ALA A 161 -5.83 6.62 9.90
C ALA A 161 -4.66 7.45 10.43
N THR A 162 -3.48 7.32 9.83
CA THR A 162 -2.27 8.04 10.24
C THR A 162 -1.54 8.60 9.04
N VAL A 163 -0.78 9.67 9.25
CA VAL A 163 0.14 10.21 8.24
C VAL A 163 1.55 10.15 8.80
N GLY A 164 2.44 9.49 8.09
CA GLY A 164 3.82 9.30 8.51
C GLY A 164 4.72 8.88 7.35
N ALA A 165 6.01 8.69 7.64
CA ALA A 165 6.99 8.23 6.66
C ALA A 165 6.52 6.95 5.95
N ASP A 166 6.77 6.85 4.64
CA ASP A 166 6.39 5.67 3.87
C ASP A 166 7.50 4.61 3.97
N PRO A 167 7.27 3.47 4.67
CA PRO A 167 8.29 2.43 4.81
C PRO A 167 8.60 1.70 3.50
N LEU A 168 7.83 1.92 2.42
CA LEU A 168 8.17 1.41 1.08
C LEU A 168 8.98 2.40 0.25
N LYS A 169 9.09 3.67 0.65
CA LYS A 169 9.68 4.71 -0.19
C LYS A 169 11.01 4.31 -0.83
N PRO A 170 12.02 3.75 -0.11
CA PRO A 170 13.27 3.35 -0.74
C PRO A 170 13.12 2.29 -1.84
N ARG A 171 12.20 1.34 -1.66
CA ARG A 171 11.90 0.27 -2.63
C ARG A 171 11.18 0.81 -3.85
N LEU A 172 10.20 1.70 -3.63
CA LEU A 172 9.45 2.32 -4.71
C LEU A 172 10.33 3.31 -5.49
N ASP A 173 11.22 4.06 -4.83
CA ASP A 173 12.20 4.94 -5.49
C ASP A 173 13.17 4.14 -6.37
N LEU A 174 13.53 2.92 -5.95
CA LEU A 174 14.32 2.02 -6.78
C LEU A 174 13.54 1.54 -8.02
N TRP A 175 12.28 1.11 -7.86
CA TRP A 175 11.44 0.72 -8.99
C TRP A 175 11.23 1.87 -9.98
N GLN A 176 10.97 3.08 -9.49
CA GLN A 176 10.83 4.27 -10.32
C GLN A 176 12.08 4.52 -11.17
N ARG A 177 13.28 4.47 -10.57
CA ARG A 177 14.54 4.59 -11.33
C ARG A 177 14.70 3.47 -12.35
N TYR A 178 14.39 2.23 -11.98
CA TYR A 178 14.43 1.10 -12.91
C TYR A 178 13.53 1.32 -14.13
N TRP A 179 12.31 1.84 -13.95
CA TRP A 179 11.40 2.11 -15.06
C TRP A 179 11.87 3.27 -15.94
N GLN A 180 12.35 4.35 -15.35
CA GLN A 180 12.88 5.51 -16.09
C GLN A 180 14.08 5.16 -16.97
N GLU A 181 14.88 4.17 -16.59
CA GLU A 181 16.01 3.67 -17.41
C GLU A 181 15.56 2.78 -18.59
N LYS A 182 14.29 2.37 -18.63
CA LYS A 182 13.72 1.52 -19.69
C LYS A 182 12.94 2.30 -20.75
N GLU A 183 12.64 3.57 -20.49
CA GLU A 183 12.06 4.52 -21.45
C GLU A 183 13.11 5.10 -22.40
#